data_AF-A0A3A9JMV6-F1
#
_entry.id   AF-A0A3A9JMV6-F1
#
_cell.length_a   1.000
_cell.length_b   1.000
_cell.length_c   1.000
_cell.angle_alpha   90.00
_cell.angle_beta   90.00
_cell.angle_gamma   90.00
#
_symmetry.space_group_name_H-M   'P 1'
#
loop_
_entity.id
_entity.type
_entity.pdbx_description
1 polymer ?
#
loop_
_entity_poly.entity_id
_entity_poly.type
_entity_poly.pdbx_seq_one_letter_code
_entity_poly.pdbx_strand_id
1 'polypeptide(L)' 'MCDHNHPSASDPRQDKEIETLRILLAHWIEHNKSHEENFREWADKSEKLGKAKVSEMISKAADSLNAASGYLLEAKKYI' A
#
# COMPACT_ATOMS: atom_id res chain seq x y z
N MET A 1 -34.98 -32.12 -8.46
CA MET A 1 -34.94 -30.80 -7.79
C MET A 1 -34.60 -31.04 -6.33
N CYS A 2 -33.34 -30.82 -5.96
CA CYS A 2 -32.94 -30.57 -4.58
C CYS A 2 -31.97 -29.39 -4.66
N ASP A 3 -32.52 -28.19 -4.56
CA ASP A 3 -31.75 -26.96 -4.42
C ASP A 3 -30.98 -27.04 -3.10
N HIS A 4 -29.70 -27.40 -3.18
CA HIS A 4 -28.76 -27.23 -2.08
C HIS A 4 -28.29 -25.79 -2.05
N ASN A 5 -29.19 -24.90 -1.65
CA ASN A 5 -28.83 -23.55 -1.22
C ASN A 5 -28.25 -23.64 0.19
N HIS A 6 -26.94 -23.95 0.28
CA HIS A 6 -26.22 -23.87 1.53
C HIS A 6 -25.85 -22.40 1.75
N PRO A 7 -26.36 -21.71 2.78
CA PRO A 7 -25.77 -20.45 3.17
C PRO A 7 -24.38 -20.81 3.69
N SER A 8 -23.33 -20.40 2.96
CA SER A 8 -21.96 -20.49 3.45
C SER A 8 -21.84 -19.50 4.60
N ALA A 9 -22.17 -19.94 5.82
CA ALA A 9 -21.82 -19.21 7.02
C ALA A 9 -20.30 -19.02 6.99
N SER A 10 -19.84 -17.77 6.95
CA SER A 10 -18.41 -17.44 6.94
C SER A 10 -17.72 -18.09 8.14
N ASP A 11 -16.56 -18.70 7.92
CA ASP A 11 -15.75 -19.25 9.00
C ASP A 11 -15.27 -18.07 9.87
N PRO A 12 -15.47 -18.06 11.20
CA PRO A 12 -15.01 -16.99 12.08
C PRO A 12 -13.52 -16.68 11.96
N ARG A 13 -12.72 -17.65 11.49
CA ARG A 13 -11.29 -17.46 11.18
C ARG A 13 -11.08 -16.60 9.94
N GLN A 14 -11.88 -16.81 8.89
CA GLN A 14 -11.84 -15.99 7.68
C GLN A 14 -12.24 -14.54 7.97
N ASP A 15 -13.26 -14.33 8.81
CA ASP A 15 -13.68 -12.98 9.20
C ASP A 15 -12.56 -12.21 9.94
N LYS A 16 -11.78 -12.91 10.78
CA LYS A 16 -10.61 -12.33 11.46
C LYS A 16 -9.46 -12.01 10.51
N GLU A 17 -9.21 -12.85 9.51
CA GLU A 17 -8.18 -12.62 8.48
C GLU A 17 -8.56 -11.43 7.59
N ILE A 18 -9.83 -11.30 7.22
CA ILE A 18 -10.36 -10.15 6.48
C ILE A 18 -10.19 -8.86 7.28
N GLU A 19 -10.53 -8.86 8.57
CA GLU A 19 -10.35 -7.68 9.42
C GLU A 19 -8.87 -7.32 9.57
N THR A 20 -8.01 -8.33 9.74
CA THR A 20 -6.55 -8.13 9.78
C THR A 20 -6.05 -7.50 8.46
N LEU A 21 -6.55 -7.98 7.32
CA LEU A 21 -6.18 -7.46 6.02
C LEU A 21 -6.64 -6.00 5.83
N ARG A 22 -7.83 -5.62 6.30
CA ARG A 22 -8.28 -4.21 6.29
C ARG A 22 -7.34 -3.29 7.05
N ILE A 23 -6.89 -3.71 8.22
CA ILE A 23 -5.95 -2.96 9.06
C ILE A 23 -4.59 -2.84 8.36
N LEU A 24 -4.09 -3.94 7.80
CA LEU A 24 -2.82 -3.95 7.07
C LEU A 24 -2.82 -3.04 5.85
N LEU A 25 -3.90 -3.05 5.04
CA LEU A 25 -4.03 -2.16 3.89
C LEU A 25 -3.96 -0.68 4.29
N ALA A 26 -4.67 -0.29 5.36
CA ALA A 26 -4.61 1.07 5.87
C ALA A 26 -3.21 1.43 6.37
N HIS A 27 -2.57 0.53 7.12
CA HIS A 27 -1.23 0.74 7.66
C HIS A 27 -0.18 0.88 6.56
N TRP A 28 -0.20 0.04 5.52
CA TRP A 28 0.76 0.11 4.42
C TRP A 28 0.60 1.39 3.59
N ILE A 29 -0.62 1.87 3.36
CA ILE A 29 -0.86 3.15 2.67
C ILE A 29 -0.23 4.31 3.45
N GLU A 30 -0.47 4.37 4.75
CA GLU A 30 0.11 5.42 5.62
C GLU A 30 1.64 5.34 5.67
N HIS A 31 2.18 4.12 5.80
CA HIS A 31 3.62 3.90 5.85
C HIS A 31 4.31 4.27 4.54
N ASN A 32 3.73 3.89 3.41
CA ASN A 32 4.23 4.26 2.08
C ASN A 32 4.25 5.78 1.91
N LYS A 33 3.22 6.50 2.37
CA LYS A 33 3.19 7.97 2.32
C LYS A 33 4.33 8.58 3.14
N SER A 34 4.56 8.09 4.36
CA SER A 34 5.67 8.56 5.20
C SER A 34 7.04 8.29 4.54
N HIS A 35 7.22 7.12 3.92
CA HIS A 35 8.44 6.82 3.18
C HIS A 35 8.60 7.66 1.91
N GLU A 36 7.52 7.90 1.17
CA GLU A 36 7.53 8.77 0.00
C GLU A 36 8.02 10.18 0.38
N GLU A 37 7.43 10.80 1.40
CA GLU A 37 7.79 12.14 1.88
C GLU A 37 9.28 12.19 2.26
N ASN A 38 9.74 11.22 3.05
CA ASN A 38 11.15 11.10 3.42
C ASN A 38 12.08 10.93 2.21
N PHE A 39 11.67 10.13 1.22
CA PHE A 39 12.45 9.92 0.00
C PHE A 39 12.53 11.21 -0.81
N ARG A 40 11.43 11.97 -0.94
CA ARG A 40 11.45 13.27 -1.63
C ARG A 40 12.41 14.26 -0.98
N GLU A 41 12.42 14.33 0.35
CA GLU A 41 13.39 15.16 1.06
C GLU A 41 14.84 14.77 0.74
N TRP A 42 15.13 13.46 0.69
CA TRP A 42 16.47 12.97 0.40
C TRP A 42 16.87 13.08 -1.06
N ALA A 43 15.90 13.03 -1.98
CA ALA A 43 16.14 13.32 -3.38
C ALA A 43 16.60 14.79 -3.55
N ASP A 44 15.86 15.73 -2.96
CA ASP A 44 16.19 17.16 -3.00
C ASP A 44 17.55 17.46 -2.30
N LYS A 45 17.81 16.84 -1.13
CA LYS A 45 19.14 16.91 -0.49
C LYS A 45 20.24 16.33 -1.39
N SER A 46 20.00 15.21 -2.06
CA SER A 46 20.98 14.57 -2.95
C SER A 46 21.31 15.44 -4.16
N GLU A 47 20.32 16.13 -4.72
CA GLU A 47 20.52 17.07 -5.82
C GLU A 47 21.38 18.27 -5.39
N LYS A 48 21.08 18.86 -4.23
CA LYS A 48 21.89 19.95 -3.62
C LYS A 48 23.33 19.54 -3.32
N LEU A 49 23.59 18.25 -3.11
CA LEU A 49 24.92 17.67 -2.92
C LEU A 49 25.64 17.34 -4.24
N GLY A 50 25.06 17.69 -5.40
CA GLY A 50 25.60 17.38 -6.73
C GLY A 50 25.49 15.90 -7.11
N LYS A 51 24.66 15.11 -6.43
CA LYS A 51 24.43 13.69 -6.70
C LYS A 51 23.16 13.48 -7.54
N ALA A 52 23.13 14.09 -8.72
CA ALA A 52 21.96 14.10 -9.61
C ALA A 52 21.39 12.69 -9.87
N LYS A 53 22.25 11.70 -10.17
CA LYS A 53 21.79 10.33 -10.44
C LYS A 53 21.16 9.65 -9.21
N VAL A 54 21.67 9.95 -8.01
CA VAL A 54 21.11 9.44 -6.75
C VAL A 54 19.73 10.08 -6.50
N SER A 55 19.62 11.40 -6.68
CA SER A 55 18.33 12.12 -6.60
C SER A 55 17.29 11.53 -7.54
N GLU A 56 17.67 11.23 -8.80
CA GLU A 56 16.79 10.62 -9.79
C GLU A 56 16.28 9.24 -9.31
N MET A 57 17.15 8.39 -8.77
CA MET A 57 16.75 7.05 -8.31
C MET A 57 15.87 7.11 -7.07
N ILE A 58 16.18 7.99 -6.11
CA ILE A 58 15.35 8.18 -4.91
C ILE A 58 13.97 8.73 -5.30
N SER A 59 13.91 9.66 -6.25
CA SER A 59 12.64 10.19 -6.77
C SER A 59 11.76 9.10 -7.38
N LYS A 60 12.35 8.20 -8.18
CA LYS A 60 11.62 7.05 -8.75
C LYS A 60 11.15 6.06 -7.68
N ALA A 61 11.91 5.90 -6.59
CA ALA A 61 11.47 5.09 -5.46
C ALA A 61 10.24 5.72 -4.77
N ALA A 62 10.23 7.05 -4.59
CA ALA A 62 9.07 7.78 -4.07
C ALA A 62 7.84 7.63 -5.01
N ASP A 63 8.04 7.78 -6.33
CA ASP A 63 6.97 7.56 -7.32
C ASP A 63 6.38 6.15 -7.23
N SER A 64 7.24 5.15 -7.02
CA SER A 64 6.84 3.74 -6.91
C SER A 64 6.03 3.47 -5.64
N LEU A 65 6.38 4.11 -4.52
CA LEU A 65 5.60 4.04 -3.27
C LEU A 65 4.23 4.68 -3.43
N ASN A 66 4.15 5.84 -4.09
CA ASN A 66 2.87 6.48 -4.38
C ASN A 66 1.99 5.61 -5.29
N ALA A 67 2.56 5.02 -6.34
CA ALA A 67 1.84 4.07 -7.20
C ALA A 67 1.35 2.84 -6.41
N ALA A 68 2.18 2.26 -5.55
CA ALA A 68 1.81 1.16 -4.67
C ALA A 68 0.64 1.55 -3.75
N SER A 69 0.69 2.73 -3.13
CA SER A 69 -0.41 3.27 -2.31
C SER A 69 -1.72 3.38 -3.10
N GLY A 70 -1.66 3.78 -4.37
CA GLY A 70 -2.83 3.82 -5.26
C GLY A 70 -3.48 2.45 -5.44
N TYR A 71 -2.67 1.41 -5.71
CA TYR A 71 -3.18 0.04 -5.82
C TYR A 71 -3.72 -0.51 -4.49
N LEU A 72 -3.08 -0.20 -3.36
CA LEU A 72 -3.56 -0.60 -2.03
C LEU A 72 -4.88 0.09 -1.67
N LEU A 73 -5.04 1.37 -2.02
CA LEU A 73 -6.28 2.11 -1.84
C LEU A 73 -7.41 1.51 -2.70
N GLU A 74 -7.09 1.12 -3.94
CA GLU A 74 -8.05 0.42 -4.81
C GLU A 74 -8.43 -0.95 -4.22
N ALA A 75 -7.46 -1.75 -3.79
CA ALA A 75 -7.70 -3.04 -3.16
C ALA A 75 -8.62 -2.94 -1.93
N LYS A 76 -8.44 -1.88 -1.11
CA LYS A 76 -9.27 -1.61 0.07
C LYS A 76 -10.76 -1.44 -0.25
N LYS A 77 -11.15 -1.13 -1.50
CA LYS A 77 -12.56 -1.00 -1.90
C LYS A 77 -13.29 -2.33 -2.07
N TYR A 78 -12.54 -3.43 -2.21
CA TYR A 78 -13.09 -4.77 -2.48
C TYR A 78 -13.15 -5.65 -1.23
N ILE A 79 -12.86 -5.10 -0.06
CA ILE A 79 -12.87 -5.78 1.24
C ILE A 79 -13.73 -4.99 2.22
#